data_AF-A0A1F8TWT5-F1
#
_entry.id   AF-A0A1F8TWT5-F1
#
_cell.length_a   1.000
_cell.length_b   1.000
_cell.length_c   1.000
_cell.angle_alpha   90.00
_cell.angle_beta   90.00
_cell.angle_gamma   90.00
#
_symmetry.space_group_name_H-M   'P 1'
#
loop_
_entity.id
_entity.type
_entity.pdbx_description
1 polymer ?
#
loop_
_entity_poly.entity_id
_entity_poly.type
_entity_poly.pdbx_seq_one_letter_code
_entity_poly.pdbx_strand_id
1 'polypeptide(L)' 'MPVSSLTETERVQLSAAGVPTAVVSLPIRYMHTPVEVASLTDIQRAARLVAEFALGLEADFLDKVVWDD' A
#
# COMPACT_ATOMS: atom_id res chain seq x y z
N MET A 1 4.80 6.09 -19.79
CA MET A 1 3.79 6.57 -18.83
C MET A 1 3.45 5.40 -17.92
N PRO A 2 3.53 5.53 -16.59
CA PRO A 2 3.00 4.50 -15.71
C PRO A 2 1.53 4.27 -16.06
N VAL A 3 1.14 3.00 -16.12
CA VAL A 3 -0.26 2.61 -16.34
C VAL A 3 -1.00 2.80 -15.02
N SER A 4 -2.19 3.43 -15.07
CA SER A 4 -3.01 3.69 -13.88
C SER A 4 -3.21 2.41 -13.07
N SER A 5 -3.04 2.54 -11.74
CA SER A 5 -3.28 1.42 -10.82
C SER A 5 -4.76 1.20 -10.54
N LEU A 6 -5.61 2.20 -10.83
CA LEU A 6 -7.02 2.28 -10.43
C LEU A 6 -7.23 2.14 -8.91
N THR A 7 -6.19 2.30 -8.11
CA THR A 7 -6.28 2.38 -6.64
C THR A 7 -6.32 3.83 -6.20
N GLU A 8 -6.89 4.09 -5.03
CA GLU A 8 -6.92 5.44 -4.43
C GLU A 8 -5.51 6.03 -4.24
N THR A 9 -4.47 5.18 -4.12
CA THR A 9 -3.10 5.66 -3.94
C THR A 9 -2.52 6.38 -5.15
N GLU A 10 -3.12 6.22 -6.33
CA GLU A 10 -2.75 7.01 -7.51
C GLU A 10 -2.98 8.50 -7.28
N ARG A 11 -4.04 8.85 -6.55
CA ARG A 11 -4.31 10.25 -6.19
C ARG A 11 -3.50 10.70 -4.98
N VAL A 12 -3.30 9.81 -4.00
CA VAL A 12 -2.52 10.13 -2.79
C VAL A 12 -1.08 10.47 -3.15
N GLN A 13 -0.42 9.66 -3.98
CA GLN A 13 0.99 9.86 -4.33
C GLN A 13 1.24 11.18 -5.06
N LEU A 14 0.25 11.70 -5.78
CA LEU A 14 0.30 12.95 -6.55
C LEU A 14 -0.20 14.17 -5.77
N SER A 15 -0.56 14.01 -4.49
CA SER A 15 -1.11 15.11 -3.69
C SER A 15 -0.02 16.08 -3.23
N ALA A 16 -0.31 17.38 -3.24
CA ALA A 16 0.61 18.46 -2.86
C ALA A 16 1.96 18.38 -3.61
N ALA A 17 3.08 18.32 -2.89
CA ALA A 17 4.42 18.17 -3.47
C ALA A 17 4.81 16.69 -3.73
N GLY A 18 3.84 15.78 -3.66
CA GLY A 18 4.05 14.34 -3.69
C GLY A 18 4.06 13.73 -2.29
N VAL A 19 3.52 12.52 -2.17
CA VAL A 19 3.50 11.76 -0.90
C VAL A 19 4.13 10.38 -1.16
N PRO A 20 5.23 10.01 -0.48
CA PRO A 20 5.74 8.64 -0.53
C PRO A 20 4.64 7.66 -0.15
N THR A 21 4.21 6.86 -1.12
CA THR A 21 3.02 6.01 -0.99
C THR A 21 3.33 4.61 -1.48
N ALA A 22 2.81 3.60 -0.77
CA ALA A 22 2.85 2.21 -1.19
C ALA A 22 1.46 1.59 -1.02
N VAL A 23 1.15 0.57 -1.82
CA VAL A 23 -0.08 -0.23 -1.72
C VAL A 23 0.27 -1.62 -1.23
N VAL A 24 -0.45 -2.09 -0.22
CA VAL A 24 -0.48 -3.50 0.19
C VAL A 24 -1.84 -4.09 -0.15
N SER A 25 -1.89 -4.92 -1.19
CA SER A 25 -3.14 -5.55 -1.66
C SER A 25 -3.26 -6.99 -1.16
N LEU A 26 -4.50 -7.44 -1.01
CA LEU A 26 -4.81 -8.84 -0.76
C LEU A 26 -5.14 -9.55 -2.08
N PRO A 27 -4.66 -10.79 -2.29
CA PRO A 27 -5.15 -11.61 -3.38
C PRO A 27 -6.61 -11.99 -3.11
N ILE A 28 -7.50 -11.62 -4.03
CA ILE A 28 -8.91 -11.95 -3.96
C ILE A 28 -9.42 -12.57 -5.27
N ARG A 29 -10.56 -13.25 -5.20
CA ARG A 29 -11.34 -13.68 -6.36
C ARG A 29 -12.68 -12.94 -6.39
N TYR A 30 -13.14 -12.66 -7.60
CA TYR A 30 -14.46 -12.05 -7.89
C TYR A 30 -14.61 -10.62 -7.36
N MET A 31 -13.54 -9.82 -7.46
CA MET A 31 -13.57 -8.39 -7.17
C MET A 31 -14.75 -7.70 -7.88
N HIS A 32 -15.47 -6.82 -7.19
CA HIS A 32 -16.66 -6.10 -7.69
C HIS A 32 -17.89 -6.99 -7.96
N THR A 33 -17.99 -8.14 -7.30
CA THR A 33 -19.21 -8.95 -7.31
C THR A 33 -19.84 -8.98 -5.91
N PRO A 34 -21.14 -9.33 -5.76
CA PRO A 34 -21.76 -9.39 -4.44
C PRO A 34 -21.13 -10.38 -3.46
N VAL A 35 -20.33 -11.34 -3.97
CA VAL A 35 -19.67 -12.36 -3.17
C VAL A 35 -18.21 -12.49 -3.62
N GLU A 36 -17.30 -12.01 -2.77
CA GLU A 36 -15.86 -12.12 -2.99
C GLU A 36 -15.25 -13.24 -2.14
N VAL A 37 -14.04 -13.68 -2.53
CA VAL A 37 -13.30 -14.70 -1.79
C VAL A 37 -11.88 -14.22 -1.51
N ALA A 38 -11.47 -14.32 -0.25
CA ALA A 38 -10.12 -13.99 0.21
C ALA A 38 -9.60 -15.06 1.17
N SER A 39 -8.27 -15.09 1.36
CA SER A 39 -7.59 -15.96 2.32
C SER A 39 -7.46 -15.26 3.68
N LEU A 40 -7.97 -15.89 4.75
CA LEU A 40 -7.80 -15.38 6.11
C LEU A 40 -6.31 -15.27 6.51
N THR A 41 -5.49 -16.19 6.02
CA THR A 41 -4.04 -16.17 6.26
C THR A 41 -3.38 -14.94 5.64
N ASP A 42 -3.79 -14.56 4.43
CA ASP A 42 -3.21 -13.39 3.74
C ASP A 42 -3.66 -12.09 4.41
N ILE A 43 -4.92 -12.02 4.84
CA ILE A 43 -5.45 -10.89 5.65
C ILE A 43 -4.61 -10.71 6.92
N GLN A 44 -4.39 -11.79 7.68
CA GLN A 44 -3.63 -11.72 8.93
C GLN A 44 -2.17 -11.34 8.71
N ARG A 45 -1.54 -11.84 7.64
CA ARG A 45 -0.14 -11.51 7.31
C ARG A 45 0.00 -10.07 6.83
N ALA A 46 -0.89 -9.59 5.97
CA ALA A 46 -0.89 -8.20 5.52
C ALA A 46 -1.11 -7.24 6.71
N ALA A 47 -2.05 -7.55 7.61
CA ALA A 47 -2.28 -6.75 8.82
C ALA A 47 -1.03 -6.69 9.71
N ARG A 48 -0.36 -7.83 9.92
CA ARG A 48 0.91 -7.89 10.66
C ARG A 48 2.00 -7.07 9.98
N LEU A 49 2.15 -7.19 8.66
CA LEU A 49 3.14 -6.42 7.89
C LEU A 49 2.94 -4.91 8.08
N VAL A 50 1.71 -4.42 7.92
CA VAL A 50 1.40 -2.99 8.07
C VAL A 50 1.62 -2.52 9.51
N ALA A 51 1.25 -3.33 10.51
CA ALA A 51 1.46 -3.00 11.91
C ALA A 51 2.95 -2.92 12.27
N GLU A 52 3.73 -3.93 11.89
CA GLU A 52 5.18 -3.94 12.13
C GLU A 52 5.90 -2.82 11.39
N PHE A 53 5.48 -2.51 10.15
CA PHE A 53 6.01 -1.36 9.42
C PHE A 53 5.76 -0.06 10.18
N ALA A 54 4.52 0.19 10.64
CA ALA A 54 4.18 1.39 11.39
C ALA A 54 4.93 1.51 12.73
N LEU A 55 5.12 0.39 13.44
CA LEU A 55 5.87 0.35 14.70
C LEU A 55 7.38 0.55 14.49
N GLY A 56 7.90 0.20 13.32
CA GLY A 56 9.31 0.38 12.96
C GLY A 56 9.68 1.76 12.41
N LEU A 57 8.73 2.70 12.31
CA LEU A 57 9.01 4.04 11.78
C LEU A 57 9.78 4.89 12.80
N GLU A 58 10.99 5.28 12.43
CA GLU A 58 11.79 6.27 13.15
C GLU A 58 11.39 7.70 12.73
N ALA A 59 11.67 8.69 13.58
CA ALA A 59 11.28 10.08 13.33
C ALA A 59 11.91 10.69 12.05
N ASP A 60 13.06 10.17 11.65
CA ASP A 60 13.83 10.57 10.46
C ASP A 60 13.60 9.62 9.27
N PHE A 61 12.60 8.73 9.34
CA PHE A 61 12.37 7.73 8.29
C PHE A 61 12.23 8.34 6.89
N LEU A 62 11.51 9.47 6.77
CA LEU A 62 11.30 10.13 5.48
C LEU A 62 12.61 10.67 4.87
N ASP A 63 13.57 11.07 5.70
CA ASP A 63 14.88 11.54 5.22
C ASP A 63 15.70 10.40 4.61
N LYS A 64 15.37 9.14 4.96
CA LYS A 64 16.01 7.92 4.46
C LYS A 64 15.36 7.38 3.19
N VAL A 65 14.18 7.88 2.80
CA VAL A 65 13.51 7.49 1.54
C VAL A 65 14.14 8.27 0.40
N VAL A 66 15.38 7.91 0.06
CA VAL A 66 16.15 8.47 -1.06
C VAL A 66 16.03 7.53 -2.26
N TRP A 67 15.69 8.08 -3.42
CA TRP A 67 15.72 7.35 -4.68
C TRP A 67 17.09 7.58 -5.33
N ASP A 68 17.70 6.52 -5.87
CA ASP A 68 18.94 6.66 -6.65
C ASP A 68 18.64 7.50 -7.91
N ASP A 69 19.56 8.42 -8.25
CA ASP A 69 19.53 9.20 -9.51
C ASP A 69 19.72 8.30 -10.75
#